data_AF-A0A929HQA2-F1
#
_entry.id   AF-A0A929HQA2-F1
#
_cell.length_a   1.000
_cell.length_b   1.000
_cell.length_c   1.000
_cell.angle_alpha   90.00
_cell.angle_beta   90.00
_cell.angle_gamma   90.00
#
_symmetry.space_group_name_H-M   'P 1'
#
loop_
_entity.id
_entity.type
_entity.pdbx_description
1 polymer ?
#
loop_
_entity_poly.entity_id
_entity_poly.type
_entity_poly.pdbx_seq_one_letter_code
_entity_poly.pdbx_strand_id
1 'polypeptide(L)'
;MNHYKERLNGAMKKPLVERKQSLDRLIVTLESVKKLDRLSPIKRQTFLSLINMSMAKGEHDNAVYWTDKWIEFDEKDLVAKLKKGQILYGIPGRKSEGRLILKELNSRYPDVKKISDNYTKMMEIEGY
;
A
#
# COMPACT_ATOMS: atom_id res chain seq x y z
N MET A 1 19.92 -8.97 -15.12
CA MET A 1 18.64 -9.02 -14.38
C MET A 1 18.91 -8.53 -12.96
N ASN A 2 18.04 -7.73 -12.33
CA ASN A 2 18.33 -7.12 -11.03
C ASN A 2 18.01 -8.11 -9.89
N HIS A 3 19.01 -8.53 -9.11
CA HIS A 3 18.89 -9.50 -8.02
C HIS A 3 17.76 -9.17 -7.01
N TYR A 4 17.46 -7.89 -6.76
CA TYR A 4 16.35 -7.50 -5.87
C TYR A 4 14.98 -7.82 -6.46
N LYS A 5 14.84 -7.72 -7.78
CA LYS A 5 13.61 -8.10 -8.50
C LYS A 5 13.42 -9.62 -8.45
N GLU A 6 14.50 -10.38 -8.56
CA GLU A 6 14.46 -11.84 -8.40
C GLU A 6 14.08 -12.24 -6.96
N ARG A 7 14.63 -11.56 -5.94
CA ARG A 7 14.25 -11.79 -4.54
C ARG A 7 12.76 -11.51 -4.30
N LEU A 8 12.24 -10.40 -4.82
CA LEU A 8 10.81 -10.09 -4.75
C LEU A 8 9.97 -11.17 -5.44
N ASN A 9 10.29 -11.50 -6.69
CA ASN A 9 9.57 -12.52 -7.46
C ASN A 9 9.63 -13.90 -6.78
N GLY A 10 10.78 -14.25 -6.20
CA GLY A 10 10.97 -15.48 -5.45
C GLY A 10 10.13 -15.50 -4.17
N ALA A 11 10.07 -14.40 -3.43
CA ALA A 11 9.21 -14.27 -2.25
C ALA A 11 7.72 -14.50 -2.62
N MET A 12 7.26 -13.93 -3.72
CA MET A 12 5.85 -14.06 -4.14
C MET A 12 5.43 -15.48 -4.52
N LYS A 13 6.37 -16.36 -4.89
CA LYS A 13 6.11 -17.77 -5.21
C LYS A 13 6.02 -18.67 -3.96
N LYS A 14 6.43 -18.17 -2.79
CA LYS A 14 6.48 -18.96 -1.55
C LYS A 14 5.10 -19.07 -0.88
N PRO A 15 4.90 -20.11 -0.02
CA PRO A 15 3.78 -20.17 0.91
C PRO A 15 3.70 -18.93 1.80
N LEU A 16 2.53 -18.64 2.36
CA LEU A 16 2.23 -17.37 3.03
C LEU A 16 3.22 -17.01 4.17
N VAL A 17 3.59 -17.99 5.00
CA VAL A 17 4.52 -17.78 6.13
C VAL A 17 5.92 -17.43 5.63
N GLU A 18 6.47 -18.22 4.71
CA GLU A 18 7.79 -17.98 4.13
C GLU A 18 7.84 -16.71 3.27
N ARG A 19 6.74 -16.40 2.59
CA ARG A 19 6.56 -15.16 1.83
C ARG A 19 6.71 -13.96 2.75
N LYS A 20 6.02 -13.95 3.89
CA LYS A 20 6.14 -12.87 4.89
C LYS A 20 7.59 -12.66 5.31
N GLN A 21 8.25 -13.73 5.76
CA GLN A 21 9.64 -13.65 6.19
C GLN A 21 10.58 -13.16 5.08
N SER A 22 10.33 -13.55 3.83
CA SER A 22 11.13 -13.12 2.69
C SER A 22 10.92 -11.64 2.35
N LEU A 23 9.69 -11.15 2.45
CA LEU A 23 9.35 -9.73 2.28
C LEU A 23 9.91 -8.88 3.42
N ASP A 24 9.79 -9.33 4.67
CA ASP A 24 10.37 -8.67 5.86
C ASP A 24 11.89 -8.52 5.71
N ARG A 25 12.61 -9.58 5.28
CA ARG A 25 14.04 -9.49 4.98
C ARG A 25 14.35 -8.56 3.81
N LEU A 26 13.51 -8.56 2.77
CA LEU A 26 13.72 -7.72 1.60
C LEU A 26 13.57 -6.24 1.96
N ILE A 27 12.54 -5.86 2.72
CA ILE A 27 12.31 -4.45 3.06
C ILE A 27 13.43 -3.88 3.93
N VAL A 28 13.99 -4.68 4.86
CA VAL A 28 15.19 -4.32 5.63
C VAL A 28 16.38 -4.05 4.69
N THR A 29 16.63 -4.92 3.71
CA THR A 29 17.72 -4.69 2.73
C THR A 29 17.49 -3.49 1.80
N LEU A 30 16.25 -2.98 1.73
CA LEU A 30 15.88 -1.81 0.95
C LEU A 30 15.76 -0.54 1.82
N GLU A 31 16.10 -0.59 3.11
CA GLU A 31 15.91 0.52 4.03
C GLU A 31 16.62 1.80 3.57
N SER A 32 17.88 1.69 3.11
CA SER A 32 18.68 2.81 2.61
C SER A 32 18.26 3.36 1.25
N VAL A 33 17.42 2.63 0.51
CA VAL A 33 16.90 3.07 -0.80
C VAL A 33 16.03 4.30 -0.61
N LYS A 34 16.33 5.36 -1.36
CA LYS A 34 15.61 6.63 -1.42
C LYS A 34 14.60 6.65 -2.58
N LYS A 35 13.64 7.57 -2.53
CA LYS A 35 12.50 7.62 -3.46
C LYS A 35 12.83 7.81 -4.95
N LEU A 36 14.01 8.36 -5.26
CA LEU A 36 14.51 8.57 -6.63
C LEU A 36 15.51 7.50 -7.08
N ASP A 37 15.86 6.56 -6.19
CA ASP A 37 16.80 5.51 -6.54
C ASP A 37 16.19 4.52 -7.53
N ARG A 38 17.05 3.86 -8.31
CA ARG A 38 16.66 2.82 -9.27
C ARG A 38 15.93 1.64 -8.61
N LEU A 39 16.15 1.38 -7.32
CA LEU A 39 15.48 0.33 -6.56
C LEU A 39 14.17 0.78 -5.92
N SER A 40 13.83 2.07 -5.99
CA SER A 40 12.60 2.60 -5.41
C SER A 40 11.33 1.89 -5.91
N PRO A 41 11.19 1.44 -7.18
CA PRO A 41 10.02 0.68 -7.60
C PRO A 41 9.90 -0.66 -6.88
N ILE A 42 11.02 -1.32 -6.57
CA ILE A 42 11.04 -2.60 -5.86
C ILE A 42 10.64 -2.38 -4.39
N LYS A 43 11.10 -1.30 -3.76
CA LYS A 43 10.70 -0.94 -2.38
C LYS A 43 9.20 -0.68 -2.30
N ARG A 44 8.63 0.10 -3.23
CA ARG A 44 7.18 0.34 -3.33
C ARG A 44 6.37 -0.95 -3.53
N GLN A 45 6.83 -1.84 -4.41
CA GLN A 45 6.19 -3.14 -4.61
C GLN A 45 6.30 -4.03 -3.36
N THR A 46 7.40 -3.96 -2.63
CA THR A 46 7.58 -4.70 -1.37
C THR A 46 6.61 -4.21 -0.30
N PHE A 47 6.44 -2.88 -0.14
CA PHE A 47 5.41 -2.32 0.73
C PHE A 47 4.01 -2.81 0.34
N LEU A 48 3.65 -2.71 -0.95
CA LEU A 48 2.34 -3.16 -1.43
C LEU A 48 2.09 -4.64 -1.11
N SER A 49 3.09 -5.50 -1.30
CA SER A 49 2.99 -6.93 -0.99
C SER A 49 2.80 -7.19 0.51
N LEU A 50 3.54 -6.48 1.38
CA LEU A 50 3.39 -6.57 2.83
C LEU A 50 1.98 -6.14 3.27
N ILE A 51 1.51 -5.00 2.75
CA ILE A 51 0.17 -4.47 3.01
C ILE A 51 -0.91 -5.46 2.60
N ASN A 52 -0.88 -5.96 1.36
CA ASN A 52 -1.91 -6.87 0.85
C ASN A 52 -1.93 -8.18 1.65
N MET A 53 -0.76 -8.67 2.07
CA MET A 53 -0.65 -9.88 2.87
C MET A 53 -1.18 -9.67 4.29
N SER A 54 -0.90 -8.54 4.93
CA SER A 54 -1.47 -8.20 6.23
C SER A 54 -2.99 -8.07 6.17
N MET A 55 -3.52 -7.42 5.14
CA MET A 55 -4.97 -7.35 4.90
C MET A 55 -5.60 -8.73 4.70
N ALA A 56 -4.96 -9.62 3.93
CA ALA A 56 -5.47 -10.97 3.70
C ALA A 56 -5.50 -11.83 4.98
N LYS A 57 -4.74 -11.46 6.01
CA LYS A 57 -4.73 -12.12 7.31
C LYS A 57 -5.59 -11.44 8.37
N GLY A 58 -6.26 -10.33 8.03
CA GLY A 58 -6.96 -9.49 9.02
C GLY A 58 -6.03 -8.72 9.97
N GLU A 59 -4.73 -8.67 9.68
CA GLU A 59 -3.74 -7.91 10.46
C GLU A 59 -3.81 -6.42 10.10
N HIS A 60 -4.91 -5.77 10.45
CA HIS A 60 -5.21 -4.39 10.05
C HIS A 60 -4.16 -3.38 10.51
N ASP A 61 -3.65 -3.50 11.74
CA ASP A 61 -2.62 -2.61 12.27
C ASP A 61 -1.30 -2.73 11.48
N ASN A 62 -0.92 -3.94 11.10
CA ASN A 62 0.27 -4.15 10.27
C ASN A 62 0.08 -3.55 8.87
N ALA A 63 -1.12 -3.67 8.29
CA ALA A 63 -1.42 -3.08 7.00
C ALA A 63 -1.31 -1.54 7.05
N VAL A 64 -1.84 -0.92 8.12
CA VAL A 64 -1.72 0.52 8.36
C VAL A 64 -0.27 0.94 8.57
N TYR A 65 0.48 0.21 9.40
CA TYR A 65 1.90 0.45 9.63
C TYR A 65 2.70 0.47 8.32
N TRP A 66 2.52 -0.52 7.44
CA TRP A 66 3.25 -0.58 6.18
C TRP A 66 2.81 0.50 5.18
N THR A 67 1.53 0.92 5.20
CA THR A 67 1.13 2.09 4.43
C THR A 67 1.78 3.38 4.93
N ASP A 68 1.92 3.54 6.25
CA ASP A 68 2.56 4.72 6.83
C ASP A 68 4.05 4.74 6.48
N LYS A 69 4.75 3.60 6.55
CA LYS A 69 6.15 3.50 6.08
C LYS A 69 6.32 3.80 4.59
N TRP A 70 5.35 3.44 3.75
CA TRP A 70 5.39 3.82 2.34
C TRP A 70 5.18 5.34 2.16
N ILE A 71 4.26 5.95 2.91
CA ILE A 71 4.04 7.40 2.87
C ILE A 71 5.27 8.16 3.41
N GLU A 72 5.90 7.71 4.49
CA GLU A 72 7.17 8.27 4.99
C GLU A 72 8.27 8.20 3.93
N PHE A 73 8.33 7.10 3.18
CA PHE A 73 9.29 6.94 2.08
C PHE A 73 9.06 7.92 0.93
N ASP A 74 7.81 8.20 0.59
CA ASP A 74 7.43 9.18 -0.42
C ASP A 74 6.07 9.82 -0.12
N GLU A 75 6.09 10.97 0.55
CA GLU A 75 4.89 11.68 1.00
C GLU A 75 3.98 12.15 -0.15
N LYS A 76 4.49 12.19 -1.38
CA LYS A 76 3.71 12.58 -2.57
C LYS A 76 3.18 11.37 -3.34
N ASP A 77 3.47 10.15 -2.90
CA ASP A 77 3.01 8.93 -3.55
C ASP A 77 1.50 8.74 -3.38
N LEU A 78 0.77 9.06 -4.44
CA LEU A 78 -0.70 8.96 -4.47
C LEU A 78 -1.18 7.52 -4.30
N VAL A 79 -0.37 6.52 -4.71
CA VAL A 79 -0.75 5.11 -4.57
C VAL A 79 -0.71 4.71 -3.10
N ALA A 80 0.31 5.15 -2.36
CA ALA A 80 0.41 4.90 -0.92
C ALA A 80 -0.76 5.52 -0.15
N LYS A 81 -1.08 6.80 -0.43
CA LYS A 81 -2.22 7.49 0.18
C LYS A 81 -3.56 6.86 -0.15
N LEU A 82 -3.77 6.51 -1.42
CA LEU A 82 -4.99 5.82 -1.85
C LEU A 82 -5.13 4.47 -1.14
N LYS A 83 -4.03 3.73 -1.01
CA LYS A 83 -4.01 2.44 -0.29
C LYS A 83 -4.36 2.61 1.19
N LYS A 84 -3.83 3.63 1.86
CA LYS A 84 -4.20 3.96 3.25
C LYS A 84 -5.70 4.24 3.37
N GLY A 85 -6.24 5.11 2.51
CA GLY A 85 -7.68 5.41 2.49
C GLY A 85 -8.55 4.16 2.34
N GLN A 86 -8.21 3.28 1.38
CA GLN A 86 -8.91 2.00 1.17
C GLN A 86 -8.87 1.08 2.39
N ILE A 87 -7.71 0.95 3.04
CA ILE A 87 -7.53 0.08 4.22
C ILE A 87 -8.36 0.59 5.37
N LEU A 88 -8.24 1.89 5.69
CA LEU A 88 -8.99 2.49 6.80
C LEU A 88 -10.49 2.43 6.57
N TYR A 89 -10.93 2.63 5.32
CA TYR A 89 -12.34 2.50 4.96
C TYR A 89 -12.89 1.09 5.22
N GLY A 90 -12.05 0.06 5.04
CA GLY A 90 -12.41 -1.34 5.27
C GLY A 90 -12.33 -1.80 6.74
N ILE A 91 -11.80 -0.98 7.66
CA ILE A 91 -11.64 -1.35 9.07
C ILE A 91 -12.82 -0.80 9.89
N PRO A 92 -13.57 -1.66 10.63
CA PRO A 92 -14.60 -1.20 11.56
C PRO A 92 -14.06 -0.16 12.54
N GLY A 93 -14.78 0.95 12.72
CA GLY A 93 -14.37 2.06 13.59
C GLY A 93 -13.38 3.07 12.96
N ARG A 94 -12.68 2.71 11.87
CA ARG A 94 -11.77 3.61 11.11
C ARG A 94 -12.36 4.12 9.80
N LYS A 95 -13.59 3.69 9.46
CA LYS A 95 -14.23 3.94 8.16
C LYS A 95 -14.27 5.43 7.78
N SER A 96 -14.58 6.30 8.75
CA SER A 96 -14.65 7.75 8.57
C SER A 96 -13.30 8.35 8.16
N GLU A 97 -12.19 7.93 8.76
CA GLU A 97 -10.85 8.36 8.37
C GLU A 97 -10.53 7.96 6.93
N GLY A 98 -10.84 6.71 6.56
CA GLY A 98 -10.66 6.22 5.19
C GLY A 98 -11.44 7.05 4.18
N ARG A 99 -12.72 7.36 4.49
CA ARG A 99 -13.57 8.21 3.67
C ARG A 99 -12.99 9.61 3.49
N LEU A 100 -12.50 10.23 4.56
CA LEU A 100 -11.89 11.57 4.50
C LEU A 100 -10.68 11.59 3.56
N ILE A 101 -9.80 10.59 3.67
CA ILE A 101 -8.63 10.46 2.79
C ILE A 101 -9.05 10.30 1.33
N LEU A 102 -10.00 9.41 1.04
CA LEU A 102 -10.47 9.16 -0.32
C LEU A 102 -11.14 10.41 -0.93
N LYS A 103 -11.95 11.13 -0.14
CA LYS A 103 -12.57 12.39 -0.54
C LYS A 103 -11.53 13.47 -0.84
N GLU A 104 -10.54 13.63 0.03
CA GLU A 104 -9.49 14.62 -0.14
C GLU A 104 -8.64 14.32 -1.39
N LEU A 105 -8.28 13.06 -1.60
CA LEU A 105 -7.56 12.64 -2.81
C LEU A 105 -8.35 12.94 -4.08
N ASN A 106 -9.65 12.61 -4.10
CA ASN A 106 -10.50 12.89 -5.26
C ASN A 106 -10.70 14.39 -5.49
N SER A 107 -10.83 15.18 -4.42
CA SER A 107 -10.95 16.63 -4.53
C SER A 107 -9.69 17.30 -5.10
N ARG A 108 -8.50 16.78 -4.77
CA ARG A 108 -7.22 17.35 -5.23
C ARG A 108 -6.78 16.80 -6.58
N TYR A 109 -7.14 15.56 -6.89
CA TYR A 109 -6.70 14.83 -8.09
C TYR A 109 -7.88 14.14 -8.80
N PRO A 110 -8.93 14.89 -9.18
CA PRO A 110 -10.14 14.30 -9.76
C PRO A 110 -9.87 13.59 -11.09
N ASP A 111 -8.89 14.06 -11.87
CA ASP A 111 -8.57 13.50 -13.19
C ASP A 111 -7.71 12.22 -13.12
N VAL A 112 -7.21 11.86 -11.93
CA VAL A 112 -6.48 10.61 -11.75
C VAL A 112 -7.51 9.49 -11.66
N LYS A 113 -7.78 8.82 -12.79
CA LYS A 113 -8.80 7.77 -12.93
C LYS A 113 -8.86 6.78 -11.77
N LYS A 114 -7.70 6.32 -11.28
CA LYS A 114 -7.65 5.35 -10.17
C LYS A 114 -8.20 5.93 -8.86
N ILE A 115 -7.98 7.22 -8.61
CA ILE A 115 -8.52 7.91 -7.42
C ILE A 115 -10.03 8.08 -7.60
N SER A 116 -10.47 8.61 -8.74
CA SER A 116 -11.90 8.85 -9.01
C SER A 116 -12.71 7.55 -8.96
N ASP A 117 -12.24 6.48 -9.61
CA ASP A 117 -12.90 5.17 -9.59
C ASP A 117 -13.09 4.65 -8.15
N ASN A 118 -12.07 4.83 -7.28
CA ASN A 118 -12.14 4.36 -5.90
C ASN A 118 -13.04 5.22 -5.02
N TYR A 119 -13.09 6.53 -5.27
CA TYR A 119 -14.03 7.42 -4.59
C TYR A 119 -15.47 7.13 -5.01
N THR A 120 -15.75 6.97 -6.31
CA THR A 120 -17.08 6.61 -6.81
C THR A 120 -17.56 5.29 -6.23
N LYS A 121 -16.71 4.25 -6.25
CA LYS A 121 -17.04 2.95 -5.64
C LYS A 121 -17.38 3.08 -4.15
N MET A 122 -16.66 3.93 -3.43
CA MET A 122 -16.96 4.19 -2.02
C MET A 122 -18.33 4.87 -1.85
N MET A 123 -18.67 5.85 -2.69
CA MET A 123 -19.97 6.53 -2.67
C MET A 123 -21.14 5.57 -2.98
N GLU A 124 -20.97 4.69 -3.98
CA GLU A 124 -21.96 3.67 -4.34
C GLU A 124 -22.26 2.73 -3.16
N ILE A 125 -21.22 2.29 -2.43
CA ILE A 125 -21.36 1.45 -1.23
C ILE A 125 -22.13 2.17 -0.11
N GLU A 126 -22.03 3.50 -0.05
CA GLU A 126 -22.72 4.32 0.96
C GLU A 126 -24.13 4.76 0.53
N GLY A 127 -24.58 4.42 -0.69
CA GLY A 127 -25.92 4.72 -1.19
C GLY A 127 -26.12 6.17 -1.64
N TYR A 128 -25.05 6.81 -2.14
CA TYR A 128 -25.09 8.16 -2.73
C TYR A 128 -25.01 8.13 -4.25
#